data_AF-A0A377E1G7-F1
#
_entry.id   AF-A0A377E1G7-F1
#
_cell.length_a   1.000
_cell.length_b   1.000
_cell.length_c   1.000
_cell.angle_alpha   90.00
_cell.angle_beta   90.00
_cell.angle_gamma   90.00
#
_symmetry.space_group_name_H-M   'P 1'
#
loop_
_entity.id
_entity.type
_entity.pdbx_description
1 polymer ?
#
loop_
_entity_poly.entity_id
_entity_poly.type
_entity_poly.pdbx_seq_one_letter_code
_entity_poly.pdbx_strand_id
1 'polypeptide(L)' 'MLASAFGIHGQHITRKDQVEAALDTMLNSDGPYLLHVSIDELENVWPLVPPGASNSEMLEKLS' A
#
# COMPACT_ATOMS: atom_id res chain seq x y z
N MET A 1 -11.08 -14.10 5.07
CA MET A 1 -9.90 -13.34 5.51
C MET A 1 -9.77 -13.45 7.02
N LEU A 2 -8.55 -13.30 7.57
CA LEU A 2 -8.31 -13.37 9.02
C LEU A 2 -9.20 -12.38 9.80
N ALA A 3 -9.35 -11.14 9.29
CA ALA A 3 -10.21 -10.11 9.87
C ALA A 3 -11.66 -10.58 10.14
N SER A 4 -12.25 -11.36 9.22
CA SER A 4 -13.63 -11.85 9.36
C SER A 4 -13.81 -12.78 10.56
N ALA A 5 -12.77 -13.51 10.96
CA ALA A 5 -12.80 -14.36 12.16
C ALA A 5 -12.86 -13.53 13.46
N PHE A 6 -12.52 -12.24 13.41
CA PHE A 6 -12.59 -11.29 14.52
C PHE A 6 -13.79 -10.33 14.40
N GLY A 7 -14.72 -10.58 13.48
CA GLY A 7 -15.87 -9.70 13.23
C GLY A 7 -15.51 -8.37 12.57
N ILE A 8 -14.33 -8.28 11.97
CA ILE A 8 -13.84 -7.08 11.27
C ILE A 8 -14.14 -7.22 9.78
N HIS A 9 -14.78 -6.21 9.20
CA HIS A 9 -14.99 -6.16 7.75
C HIS A 9 -13.65 -6.05 7.04
N GLY A 10 -13.51 -6.69 5.89
CA GLY A 10 -12.29 -6.51 5.11
C GLY A 10 -12.50 -6.71 3.64
N GLN A 11 -11.60 -6.10 2.87
CA GLN A 11 -11.54 -6.16 1.42
C GLN A 11 -10.09 -6.40 1.00
N HIS A 12 -9.89 -7.16 -0.07
CA HIS A 12 -8.60 -7.35 -0.70
C HIS A 12 -8.66 -6.84 -2.14
N ILE A 13 -7.76 -5.93 -2.50
CA ILE A 13 -7.63 -5.38 -3.86
C ILE A 13 -6.26 -5.72 -4.45
N THR A 14 -6.22 -5.93 -5.76
CA THR A 14 -5.01 -6.34 -6.49
C THR A 14 -4.69 -5.46 -7.69
N ARG A 15 -5.53 -4.47 -7.99
CA ARG A 15 -5.34 -3.56 -9.12
C ARG A 15 -5.48 -2.11 -8.72
N LYS A 16 -4.74 -1.25 -9.41
CA LYS A 16 -4.68 0.19 -9.16
C LYS A 16 -6.02 0.90 -9.35
N ASP A 17 -6.85 0.46 -10.30
CA ASP A 17 -8.19 1.01 -10.58
C ASP A 17 -9.19 0.78 -9.43
N GLN A 18 -8.89 -0.10 -8.48
CA GLN A 18 -9.76 -0.42 -7.35
C GLN A 18 -9.48 0.47 -6.12
N VAL A 19 -8.37 1.20 -6.10
CA VAL A 19 -7.86 1.88 -4.89
C VAL A 19 -8.84 2.94 -4.39
N GLU A 20 -9.32 3.82 -5.27
CA GLU A 20 -10.20 4.93 -4.89
C GLU A 20 -11.51 4.43 -4.25
N ALA A 21 -12.22 3.54 -4.94
CA ALA A 21 -13.47 2.97 -4.45
C ALA A 21 -13.29 2.14 -3.15
N ALA A 22 -12.16 1.44 -2.99
CA ALA A 22 -11.88 0.65 -1.80
C ALA A 22 -11.56 1.53 -0.58
N LEU A 23 -10.84 2.63 -0.79
CA LEU A 23 -10.60 3.63 0.25
C LEU A 23 -11.92 4.29 0.69
N ASP A 24 -12.77 4.69 -0.26
CA ASP A 24 -14.09 5.25 0.05
C ASP A 24 -14.94 4.28 0.87
N THR A 25 -14.95 3.01 0.50
CA THR A 25 -15.69 1.96 1.24
C THR A 25 -15.15 1.80 2.66
N MET A 26 -13.82 1.74 2.82
CA MET A 26 -13.17 1.58 4.12
C MET A 26 -13.43 2.79 5.04
N LEU A 27 -13.28 4.01 4.51
CA LEU A 27 -13.39 5.24 5.29
C LEU A 27 -14.84 5.56 5.70
N ASN A 28 -15.82 5.13 4.90
CA ASN A 28 -17.24 5.28 5.20
C ASN A 28 -17.86 4.05 5.90
N SER A 29 -17.06 3.03 6.24
CA SER A 29 -17.56 1.88 6.98
C SER A 29 -17.76 2.21 8.46
N ASP A 30 -18.88 1.77 9.02
CA ASP A 30 -19.08 1.81 10.46
C ASP A 30 -18.19 0.75 11.14
N GLY A 31 -17.38 1.19 12.09
CA GLY A 31 -16.53 0.31 12.91
C GLY A 31 -15.21 -0.11 12.24
N PRO A 32 -14.54 -1.14 12.78
CA PRO A 32 -13.22 -1.55 12.30
C PRO A 32 -13.26 -2.16 10.90
N TYR A 33 -12.25 -1.85 10.09
CA TYR A 33 -12.12 -2.33 8.71
C TYR A 33 -10.65 -2.69 8.38
N LEU A 34 -10.44 -3.76 7.61
CA LEU A 34 -9.14 -4.15 7.05
C LEU A 34 -9.16 -4.07 5.52
N LEU A 35 -8.45 -3.11 4.95
CA LEU A 35 -8.18 -3.09 3.51
C LEU A 35 -6.79 -3.67 3.23
N HIS A 36 -6.74 -4.84 2.61
CA HIS A 36 -5.51 -5.45 2.11
C HIS A 36 -5.27 -4.97 0.66
N VAL A 37 -4.18 -4.26 0.43
CA VAL A 37 -3.80 -3.74 -0.89
C VAL A 37 -2.56 -4.48 -1.37
N SER A 38 -2.67 -5.26 -2.45
CA SER A 38 -1.48 -5.85 -3.07
C SER A 38 -0.71 -4.79 -3.84
N ILE A 39 0.60 -4.74 -3.58
CA ILE A 39 1.57 -3.90 -4.30
C ILE A 39 2.59 -4.79 -5.00
N ASP A 40 3.29 -4.24 -5.99
CA ASP A 40 4.44 -4.92 -6.58
C ASP A 40 5.60 -4.91 -5.57
N GLU A 41 6.12 -6.09 -5.24
CA GLU A 41 7.25 -6.25 -4.32
C GLU A 41 8.58 -5.72 -4.89
N LEU A 42 8.66 -5.53 -6.22
CA LEU A 42 9.84 -5.02 -6.91
C LEU A 42 9.84 -3.49 -7.05
N GLU A 43 8.73 -2.82 -6.73
CA GLU A 43 8.68 -1.35 -6.74
C GLU A 43 9.44 -0.78 -5.54
N ASN A 44 10.47 0.00 -5.85
CA ASN A 44 11.32 0.64 -4.85
C ASN A 44 10.80 2.04 -4.52
N VAL A 45 11.09 2.50 -3.30
CA VAL A 45 10.88 3.90 -2.91
C VAL A 45 12.05 4.72 -3.45
N TRP A 46 11.72 5.68 -4.31
CA TRP A 46 12.69 6.59 -4.90
C TRP A 46 12.40 8.03 -4.45
N PRO A 47 13.43 8.89 -4.36
CA PRO A 47 14.83 8.54 -4.58
C PRO A 47 15.47 7.82 -3.37
N LEU A 48 16.60 7.14 -3.60
CA LEU A 48 17.24 6.21 -2.66
C LEU A 48 18.69 6.62 -2.44
N VAL A 49 19.15 6.66 -1.18
CA VAL A 49 20.59 6.79 -0.85
C VAL A 49 21.15 5.40 -0.51
N PRO A 50 22.15 4.89 -1.26
CA PRO A 50 22.75 3.60 -0.95
C PRO A 50 23.39 3.57 0.45
N PRO A 51 23.44 2.40 1.11
CA PRO A 51 24.10 2.27 2.40
C PRO A 51 25.55 2.77 2.36
N GLY A 52 25.87 3.71 3.25
CA GLY A 52 27.22 4.29 3.35
C GLY A 52 27.53 5.42 2.36
N ALA A 53 26.61 5.77 1.46
CA ALA A 53 26.74 6.90 0.55
C ALA A 53 26.25 8.21 1.20
N SER A 54 26.69 9.35 0.66
CA SER A 54 26.18 10.67 1.04
C SER A 54 24.82 10.95 0.36
N ASN A 55 24.03 11.85 0.94
CA ASN A 55 22.79 12.35 0.31
C ASN A 55 23.02 12.97 -1.08
N SER A 56 24.24 13.44 -1.37
CA SER A 56 24.62 13.96 -2.69
C SER A 56 24.74 12.88 -3.77
N GLU A 57 24.81 11.61 -3.39
CA GLU A 57 24.98 10.43 -4.28
C GLU A 57 23.66 9.66 -4.43
N MET A 58 22.54 10.37 -4.26
CA MET A 58 21.20 9.85 -4.36
C MET A 58 20.92 9.25 -5.75
N LEU A 59 20.34 8.05 -5.75
CA LEU A 59 19.89 7.36 -6.94
C LEU A 59 18.45 7.77 -7.27
N GLU A 60 18.23 8.12 -8.53
CA GLU A 60 16.92 8.46 -9.09
C GLU A 60 16.34 7.26 -9.86
N LYS A 61 15.00 7.20 -9.99
CA LYS A 61 14.36 6.21 -10.87
C LYS A 61 14.74 6.52 -12.32
N LEU A 62 15.34 5.55 -13.02
CA LEU A 62 15.55 5.68 -14.47
C LEU A 62 14.18 5.82 -15.14
N SER A 63 14.02 6.91 -15.89
CA SER A 63 12.77 7.28 -16.58
C SER A 63 12.38 6.27 -17.65
#